data_AF-A0A445L1N2-F1
#
_entry.id   AF-A0A445L1N2-F1
#
_cell.length_a   1.000
_cell.length_b   1.000
_cell.length_c   1.000
_cell.angle_alpha   90.00
_cell.angle_beta   90.00
_cell.angle_gamma   90.00
#
_symmetry.space_group_name_H-M   'P 1'
#
loop_
_entity.id
_entity.type
_entity.pdbx_description
1 polymer ?
#
loop_
_entity_poly.entity_id
_entity_poly.type
_entity_poly.pdbx_seq_one_letter_code
_entity_poly.pdbx_strand_id
1 'polypeptide(L)'
;MWAAVAGLLPPVPLPVMCLFMFVAAHVQSFFNTSNVVNDVRNFANNSGTIVDIIKGFLGLSGAILIQMYRTIFNNKPMSYLLTLALLPPINTLLLMWFVRIHNTHEGEERKYLNMFSSMALVVAAYLMVVIILENILSLQSSVRIFIFVVLIVLLASLLCIAFEAHEKNSGRSFLDEGSPLIVEPSPEDTTEREDAWKDSFNNQRTNLQLGENLNLFQAVKTVNFWVLFVSVACGMGSGLATVNNLGQIGESLGYTSHETGSLVSLWSIWNFLGRFGAGYVSDYYLHTRGWARPCTTVYITTWVKYVYVHAFRGLVLYRPSEKVKG
;
A
#
# COMPACT_ATOMS: atom_id res chain seq x y z
N MET A 1 11.83 -12.28 -17.69
CA MET A 1 11.17 -13.41 -16.98
C MET A 1 10.06 -14.05 -17.81
N TRP A 2 8.97 -13.33 -18.16
CA TRP A 2 7.91 -13.88 -19.03
C TRP A 2 8.44 -14.51 -20.33
N ALA A 3 9.29 -13.81 -21.07
CA ALA A 3 9.87 -14.33 -22.33
C ALA A 3 10.69 -15.62 -22.16
N ALA A 4 11.30 -15.83 -20.98
CA ALA A 4 12.01 -17.06 -20.66
C ALA A 4 11.02 -18.22 -20.38
N VAL A 5 9.94 -17.95 -19.65
CA VAL A 5 8.87 -18.93 -19.39
C VAL A 5 8.11 -19.26 -20.68
N ALA A 6 7.94 -18.29 -21.57
CA ALA A 6 7.27 -18.46 -22.86
C ALA A 6 8.09 -19.20 -23.91
N GLY A 7 9.34 -19.56 -23.63
CA GLY A 7 10.23 -20.23 -24.57
C GLY A 7 10.69 -19.35 -25.74
N LEU A 8 10.53 -18.01 -25.65
CA LEU A 8 11.01 -17.06 -26.65
C LEU A 8 12.52 -16.84 -26.56
N LEU A 9 13.10 -17.08 -25.38
CA LEU A 9 14.54 -17.03 -25.13
C LEU A 9 15.09 -18.45 -25.01
N PRO A 10 16.35 -18.68 -25.39
CA PRO A 10 17.04 -19.92 -25.04
C PRO A 10 17.09 -20.09 -23.51
N PRO A 11 17.29 -21.32 -23.00
CA PRO A 11 17.32 -21.61 -21.57
C PRO A 11 18.23 -20.63 -20.82
N VAL A 12 17.63 -19.74 -20.03
CA VAL A 12 18.36 -18.68 -19.33
C VAL A 12 19.09 -19.32 -18.14
N PRO A 13 20.43 -19.16 -18.02
CA PRO A 13 21.17 -19.69 -16.88
C PRO A 13 20.63 -19.13 -15.55
N LEU A 14 20.65 -19.96 -14.51
CA LEU A 14 20.17 -19.60 -13.17
C LEU A 14 20.72 -18.25 -12.66
N PRO A 15 22.04 -17.93 -12.81
CA PRO A 15 22.57 -16.65 -12.35
C PRO A 15 21.93 -15.44 -13.03
N VAL A 16 21.58 -15.56 -14.32
CA VAL A 16 20.95 -14.47 -15.08
C VAL A 16 19.50 -14.28 -14.61
N MET A 17 18.79 -15.37 -14.31
CA MET A 17 17.45 -15.27 -13.73
C MET A 17 17.47 -14.64 -12.32
N CYS A 18 18.47 -14.99 -11.50
CA CYS A 18 18.71 -14.35 -10.21
C CYS A 18 18.98 -12.85 -10.36
N LEU A 19 19.78 -12.45 -11.36
CA LEU A 19 20.02 -11.04 -11.66
C LEU A 19 18.72 -10.31 -12.05
N PHE A 20 17.88 -10.90 -12.90
CA PHE A 20 16.58 -10.31 -13.24
C PHE A 20 15.68 -10.13 -12.03
N MET A 21 15.61 -11.12 -11.14
CA MET A 21 14.84 -11.01 -9.89
C MET A 21 15.43 -9.96 -8.95
N PHE A 22 16.76 -9.89 -8.83
CA PHE A 22 17.46 -8.90 -8.02
C PHE A 22 17.13 -7.48 -8.49
N VAL A 23 17.22 -7.22 -9.79
CA VAL A 23 16.90 -5.92 -10.38
C VAL A 23 15.41 -5.60 -10.17
N ALA A 24 14.51 -6.55 -10.46
CA ALA A 24 13.07 -6.35 -10.29
C ALA A 24 12.70 -6.01 -8.83
N ALA A 25 13.31 -6.68 -7.86
CA ALA A 25 13.08 -6.43 -6.44
C ALA A 25 13.59 -5.04 -5.99
N HIS A 26 14.75 -4.60 -6.50
CA HIS A 26 15.34 -3.30 -6.13
C HIS A 26 14.57 -2.11 -6.72
N VAL A 27 14.04 -2.26 -7.93
CA VAL A 27 13.24 -1.20 -8.60
C VAL A 27 12.04 -0.78 -7.75
N GLN A 28 11.40 -1.72 -7.04
CA GLN A 28 10.24 -1.43 -6.18
C GLN A 28 10.58 -0.44 -5.05
N SER A 29 11.79 -0.48 -4.50
CA SER A 29 12.21 0.43 -3.42
C SER A 29 12.26 1.89 -3.89
N PHE A 30 12.68 2.14 -5.14
CA PHE A 30 12.71 3.49 -5.69
C PHE A 30 11.30 4.07 -5.83
N PHE A 31 10.35 3.30 -6.38
CA PHE A 31 8.96 3.73 -6.50
C PHE A 31 8.32 4.00 -5.13
N ASN A 32 8.53 3.10 -4.17
CA ASN A 32 7.99 3.26 -2.83
C ASN A 32 8.54 4.51 -2.13
N THR A 33 9.84 4.78 -2.23
CA THR A 33 10.45 5.98 -1.65
C THR A 33 9.92 7.25 -2.30
N SER A 34 9.87 7.31 -3.63
CA SER A 34 9.38 8.50 -4.35
C SER A 34 7.94 8.84 -3.99
N ASN A 35 7.06 7.83 -3.92
CA ASN A 35 5.66 8.02 -3.53
C ASN A 35 5.58 8.52 -2.08
N VAL A 36 6.14 7.77 -1.12
CA VAL A 36 6.06 8.10 0.31
C VAL A 36 6.61 9.50 0.63
N VAL A 37 7.72 9.90 0.01
CA VAL A 37 8.30 11.23 0.25
C VAL A 37 7.39 12.33 -0.30
N ASN A 38 6.75 12.12 -1.46
CA ASN A 38 5.79 13.06 -2.01
C ASN A 38 4.54 13.16 -1.11
N ASP A 39 4.03 12.03 -0.66
CA ASP A 39 2.81 11.94 0.15
C ASP A 39 2.95 12.60 1.51
N VAL A 40 4.08 12.38 2.20
CA VAL A 40 4.34 13.01 3.51
C VAL A 40 4.47 14.53 3.38
N ARG A 41 4.94 15.03 2.23
CA ARG A 41 4.98 16.47 1.95
C ARG A 41 3.60 17.04 1.65
N ASN A 42 2.78 16.30 0.89
CA ASN A 42 1.44 16.72 0.51
C ASN A 42 0.42 16.60 1.66
N PHE A 43 0.64 15.71 2.63
CA PHE A 43 -0.26 15.49 3.77
C PHE A 43 0.53 15.48 5.09
N ALA A 44 1.17 16.60 5.43
CA ALA A 44 2.06 16.69 6.59
C ALA A 44 1.36 16.29 7.91
N ASN A 45 0.13 16.78 8.09
CA ASN A 45 -0.68 16.55 9.30
C ASN A 45 -1.22 15.12 9.40
N ASN A 46 -1.44 14.44 8.26
CA ASN A 46 -2.00 13.08 8.20
C ASN A 46 -1.00 12.10 7.54
N SER A 47 0.29 12.33 7.81
CA SER A 47 1.39 11.62 7.17
C SER A 47 1.40 10.11 7.46
N GLY A 48 0.92 9.66 8.62
CA GLY A 48 0.79 8.23 8.91
C GLY A 48 -0.29 7.57 8.04
N THR A 49 -1.45 8.20 7.98
CA THR A 49 -2.63 7.72 7.26
C THR A 49 -2.36 7.57 5.77
N ILE A 50 -1.81 8.59 5.10
CA ILE A 50 -1.54 8.51 3.65
C ILE A 50 -0.49 7.45 3.32
N VAL A 51 0.61 7.40 4.08
CA VAL A 51 1.71 6.46 3.85
C VAL A 51 1.24 5.02 4.00
N ASP A 52 0.41 4.77 5.01
CA ASP A 52 -0.10 3.43 5.29
C ASP A 52 -1.24 3.02 4.36
N ILE A 53 -2.03 3.97 3.83
CA ILE A 53 -2.96 3.71 2.72
C ILE A 53 -2.18 3.24 1.50
N ILE A 54 -1.16 3.99 1.09
CA ILE A 54 -0.38 3.69 -0.13
C ILE A 54 0.37 2.37 0.00
N LYS A 55 1.02 2.14 1.14
CA LYS A 55 1.61 0.83 1.45
C LYS A 55 0.56 -0.26 1.61
N GLY A 56 -0.64 0.07 2.06
CA GLY A 56 -1.76 -0.85 2.16
C GLY A 56 -2.25 -1.32 0.78
N PHE A 57 -2.30 -0.42 -0.21
CA PHE A 57 -2.70 -0.76 -1.58
C PHE A 57 -1.80 -1.81 -2.22
N LEU A 58 -0.56 -1.97 -1.76
CA LEU A 58 0.28 -3.12 -2.12
C LEU A 58 -0.40 -4.45 -1.79
N GLY A 59 -1.03 -4.55 -0.61
CA GLY A 59 -1.80 -5.73 -0.20
C GLY A 59 -3.09 -5.90 -1.01
N LEU A 60 -3.90 -4.84 -1.14
CA LEU A 60 -5.13 -4.91 -1.95
C LEU A 60 -4.84 -5.29 -3.40
N SER A 61 -3.75 -4.79 -3.99
CA SER A 61 -3.35 -5.10 -5.36
C SER A 61 -3.12 -6.61 -5.56
N GLY A 62 -2.56 -7.32 -4.57
CA GLY A 62 -2.38 -8.77 -4.63
C GLY A 62 -3.70 -9.52 -4.76
N ALA A 63 -4.69 -9.15 -3.93
CA ALA A 63 -6.04 -9.73 -4.00
C ALA A 63 -6.75 -9.42 -5.33
N ILE A 64 -6.64 -8.18 -5.81
CA ILE A 64 -7.20 -7.75 -7.10
C ILE A 64 -6.58 -8.54 -8.26
N LEU A 65 -5.25 -8.71 -8.26
CA LEU A 65 -4.54 -9.47 -9.30
C LEU A 65 -4.92 -10.96 -9.31
N ILE A 66 -5.12 -11.56 -8.14
CA ILE A 66 -5.61 -12.94 -8.03
C ILE A 66 -7.06 -13.05 -8.57
N GLN A 67 -7.93 -12.09 -8.26
CA GLN A 67 -9.29 -12.06 -8.82
C GLN A 67 -9.27 -11.91 -10.34
N MET A 68 -8.40 -11.05 -10.86
CA MET A 68 -8.17 -10.86 -12.29
C MET A 68 -7.67 -12.15 -12.95
N TYR A 69 -6.72 -12.85 -12.31
CA TYR A 69 -6.18 -14.13 -12.77
C TYR A 69 -7.28 -15.19 -12.96
N ARG A 70 -8.16 -15.34 -11.96
CA ARG A 70 -9.27 -16.30 -12.01
C ARG A 70 -10.33 -15.92 -13.04
N THR A 71 -10.64 -14.63 -13.15
CA THR A 71 -11.77 -14.16 -13.95
C THR A 71 -11.43 -14.04 -15.43
N ILE A 72 -10.31 -13.38 -15.76
CA ILE A 72 -9.94 -13.07 -17.15
C ILE A 72 -9.13 -14.20 -17.77
N PHE A 73 -8.17 -14.74 -17.01
CA PHE A 73 -7.19 -15.66 -17.56
C PHE A 73 -7.58 -17.13 -17.42
N ASN A 74 -8.66 -17.46 -16.72
CA ASN A 74 -9.16 -18.84 -16.51
C ASN A 74 -8.01 -19.82 -16.16
N ASN A 75 -7.14 -19.41 -15.23
CA ASN A 75 -5.95 -20.16 -14.80
C ASN A 75 -4.88 -20.41 -15.89
N LYS A 76 -4.74 -19.51 -16.88
CA LYS A 76 -3.62 -19.53 -17.84
C LYS A 76 -2.44 -18.70 -17.31
N PRO A 77 -1.38 -19.33 -16.74
CA PRO A 77 -0.31 -18.60 -16.07
C PRO A 77 0.53 -17.75 -17.02
N MET A 78 0.73 -18.19 -18.27
CA MET A 78 1.55 -17.49 -19.27
C MET A 78 1.01 -16.09 -19.61
N SER A 79 -0.29 -15.98 -19.86
CA SER A 79 -0.94 -14.69 -20.19
C SER A 79 -0.99 -13.76 -18.97
N TYR A 80 -1.13 -14.34 -17.77
CA TYR A 80 -1.07 -13.59 -16.53
C TYR A 80 0.33 -13.02 -16.27
N LEU A 81 1.38 -13.80 -16.50
CA LEU A 81 2.77 -13.34 -16.39
C LEU A 81 3.08 -12.21 -17.39
N LEU A 82 2.52 -12.25 -18.59
CA LEU A 82 2.64 -11.15 -19.55
C LEU A 82 1.98 -9.87 -19.01
N THR A 83 0.80 -10.01 -18.42
CA THR A 83 0.07 -8.88 -17.82
C THR A 83 0.86 -8.27 -16.67
N LEU A 84 1.45 -9.09 -15.79
CA LEU A 84 2.34 -8.60 -14.72
C LEU A 84 3.62 -7.93 -15.24
N ALA A 85 4.11 -8.32 -16.41
CA ALA A 85 5.26 -7.69 -17.04
C ALA A 85 4.94 -6.33 -17.66
N LEU A 86 3.71 -6.12 -18.17
CA LEU A 86 3.33 -4.91 -18.91
C LEU A 86 2.52 -3.92 -18.08
N LEU A 87 1.62 -4.39 -17.21
CA LEU A 87 0.68 -3.53 -16.49
C LEU A 87 1.39 -2.55 -15.53
N PRO A 88 2.35 -2.96 -14.66
CA PRO A 88 3.05 -2.02 -13.80
C PRO A 88 3.83 -0.92 -14.54
N PRO A 89 4.67 -1.21 -15.55
CA PRO A 89 5.42 -0.16 -16.24
C PRO A 89 4.51 0.77 -17.06
N ILE A 90 3.47 0.24 -17.73
CA ILE A 90 2.51 1.08 -18.48
C ILE A 90 1.79 2.04 -17.52
N ASN A 91 1.23 1.52 -16.42
CA ASN A 91 0.54 2.36 -15.45
C ASN A 91 1.47 3.42 -14.84
N THR A 92 2.71 3.07 -14.56
CA THR A 92 3.70 4.01 -14.02
C THR A 92 3.99 5.12 -15.02
N LEU A 93 4.27 4.80 -16.28
CA LEU A 93 4.56 5.80 -17.31
C LEU A 93 3.38 6.73 -17.56
N LEU A 94 2.15 6.20 -17.56
CA LEU A 94 0.93 6.99 -17.71
C LEU A 94 0.68 7.93 -16.52
N LEU A 95 0.93 7.46 -15.30
CA LEU A 95 0.61 8.21 -14.08
C LEU A 95 1.76 9.08 -13.56
N MET A 96 2.98 8.91 -14.08
CA MET A 96 4.18 9.64 -13.63
C MET A 96 3.99 11.16 -13.68
N TRP A 97 3.23 11.67 -14.65
CA TRP A 97 2.94 13.10 -14.79
C TRP A 97 2.22 13.71 -13.57
N PHE A 98 1.41 12.92 -12.87
CA PHE A 98 0.61 13.37 -11.73
C PHE A 98 1.39 13.42 -10.41
N VAL A 99 2.61 12.86 -10.36
CA VAL A 99 3.44 12.85 -9.15
C VAL A 99 4.10 14.22 -8.97
N ARG A 100 3.41 15.13 -8.29
CA ARG A 100 3.91 16.47 -7.92
C ARG A 100 3.61 16.81 -6.47
N ILE A 101 4.46 17.66 -5.90
CA ILE A 101 4.24 18.24 -4.57
C ILE A 101 3.29 19.43 -4.76
N HIS A 102 2.19 19.44 -4.02
CA HIS A 102 1.22 20.51 -4.02
C HIS A 102 1.20 21.19 -2.65
N ASN A 103 1.16 22.52 -2.64
CA ASN A 103 0.93 23.28 -1.41
C ASN A 103 -0.59 23.41 -1.25
N THR A 104 -1.22 22.50 -0.49
CA THR A 104 -2.66 22.51 -0.25
C THR A 104 -3.03 23.12 1.10
N HIS A 105 -4.21 23.71 1.19
CA HIS A 105 -4.78 24.18 2.45
C HIS A 105 -5.24 22.98 3.31
N GLU A 106 -4.83 22.97 4.59
CA GLU A 106 -4.92 21.84 5.54
C GLU A 106 -6.33 21.24 5.75
N GLY A 107 -7.39 22.01 5.52
CA GLY A 107 -8.78 21.56 5.77
C GLY A 107 -9.35 20.64 4.70
N GLU A 108 -9.01 20.86 3.43
CA GLU A 108 -9.62 20.13 2.31
C GLU A 108 -8.89 18.82 1.99
N GLU A 109 -7.56 18.79 2.19
CA GLU A 109 -6.75 17.58 2.04
C GLU A 109 -7.28 16.44 2.92
N ARG A 110 -7.65 16.75 4.18
CA ARG A 110 -8.18 15.77 5.12
C ARG A 110 -9.54 15.23 4.70
N LYS A 111 -10.38 16.08 4.11
CA LYS A 111 -11.70 15.66 3.61
C LYS A 111 -11.54 14.64 2.48
N TYR A 112 -10.73 14.96 1.46
CA TYR A 112 -10.49 14.06 0.33
C TYR A 112 -9.76 12.78 0.76
N LEU A 113 -8.79 12.89 1.67
CA LEU A 113 -8.10 11.74 2.25
C LEU A 113 -9.07 10.81 2.98
N ASN A 114 -9.99 11.34 3.78
CA ASN A 114 -10.99 10.55 4.49
C ASN A 114 -12.00 9.90 3.54
N MET A 115 -12.44 10.60 2.49
CA MET A 115 -13.31 10.04 1.45
C MET A 115 -12.61 8.88 0.72
N PHE A 116 -11.35 9.09 0.30
CA PHE A 116 -10.53 8.07 -0.32
C PHE A 116 -10.31 6.86 0.62
N SER A 117 -10.01 7.12 1.89
CA SER A 117 -9.85 6.10 2.94
C SER A 117 -11.10 5.24 3.12
N SER A 118 -12.25 5.89 3.20
CA SER A 118 -13.54 5.20 3.33
C SER A 118 -13.81 4.33 2.11
N MET A 119 -13.56 4.83 0.90
CA MET A 119 -13.76 4.05 -0.32
C MET A 119 -12.78 2.87 -0.43
N ALA A 120 -11.52 3.05 0.00
CA ALA A 120 -10.55 1.96 0.08
C ALA A 120 -10.98 0.85 1.05
N LEU A 121 -11.59 1.19 2.19
CA LEU A 121 -12.18 0.22 3.12
C LEU A 121 -13.36 -0.52 2.49
N VAL A 122 -14.21 0.17 1.71
CA VAL A 122 -15.32 -0.46 0.98
C VAL A 122 -14.77 -1.49 -0.02
N VAL A 123 -13.72 -1.15 -0.77
CA VAL A 123 -13.05 -2.10 -1.69
C VAL A 123 -12.49 -3.30 -0.93
N ALA A 124 -11.83 -3.09 0.21
CA ALA A 124 -11.28 -4.16 1.02
C ALA A 124 -12.36 -5.10 1.56
N ALA A 125 -13.45 -4.55 2.11
CA ALA A 125 -14.58 -5.32 2.61
C ALA A 125 -15.26 -6.10 1.48
N TYR A 126 -15.47 -5.46 0.33
CA TYR A 126 -16.02 -6.09 -0.87
C TYR A 126 -15.18 -7.29 -1.32
N LEU A 127 -13.86 -7.11 -1.44
CA LEU A 127 -12.95 -8.19 -1.80
C LEU A 127 -12.98 -9.34 -0.78
N MET A 128 -13.01 -9.05 0.53
CA MET A 128 -13.10 -10.10 1.54
C MET A 128 -14.37 -10.93 1.38
N VAL A 129 -15.53 -10.27 1.24
CA VAL A 129 -16.82 -10.96 1.07
C VAL A 129 -16.80 -11.83 -0.17
N VAL A 130 -16.33 -11.30 -1.30
CA VAL A 130 -16.24 -12.03 -2.57
C VAL A 130 -15.33 -13.25 -2.47
N ILE A 131 -14.13 -13.11 -1.89
CA ILE A 131 -13.18 -14.22 -1.80
C ILE A 131 -13.71 -15.32 -0.89
N ILE A 132 -14.34 -14.95 0.24
CA ILE A 132 -14.97 -15.93 1.15
C ILE A 132 -16.14 -16.61 0.44
N LEU A 133 -16.98 -15.86 -0.27
CA LEU A 133 -18.13 -16.40 -1.00
C LEU A 133 -17.69 -17.35 -2.11
N GLU A 134 -16.64 -17.02 -2.88
CA GLU A 134 -16.08 -17.89 -3.92
C GLU A 134 -15.40 -19.14 -3.34
N ASN A 135 -14.89 -19.05 -2.11
CA ASN A 135 -14.32 -20.20 -1.41
C ASN A 135 -15.37 -21.19 -0.88
N ILE A 136 -16.55 -20.70 -0.49
CA ILE A 136 -17.65 -21.54 0.02
C ILE A 136 -18.56 -22.02 -1.11
N LEU A 137 -18.88 -21.14 -2.04
CA LEU A 137 -19.76 -21.39 -3.18
C LEU A 137 -18.91 -21.37 -4.45
N SER A 138 -18.87 -22.49 -5.18
CA SER A 138 -18.26 -22.54 -6.51
C SER A 138 -19.07 -21.67 -7.48
N LEU A 139 -18.66 -20.41 -7.65
CA LEU A 139 -19.39 -19.44 -8.47
C LEU A 139 -19.29 -19.76 -9.96
N GLN A 140 -20.42 -19.63 -10.67
CA GLN A 140 -20.47 -19.72 -12.12
C GLN A 140 -19.69 -18.58 -12.78
N SER A 141 -19.09 -18.83 -13.95
CA SER A 141 -18.27 -17.86 -14.68
C SER A 141 -18.95 -16.50 -14.92
N SER A 142 -20.26 -16.48 -15.20
CA SER A 142 -21.01 -15.23 -15.40
C SER A 142 -21.07 -14.36 -14.14
N VAL A 143 -21.25 -14.99 -12.97
CA VAL A 143 -21.29 -14.31 -11.67
C VAL A 143 -19.90 -13.74 -11.35
N ARG A 144 -18.83 -14.50 -11.62
CA ARG A 144 -17.45 -14.04 -11.42
C ARG A 144 -17.11 -12.83 -12.30
N ILE A 145 -17.57 -12.80 -13.56
CA ILE A 145 -17.39 -11.63 -14.44
C ILE A 145 -18.14 -10.42 -13.88
N PHE A 146 -19.39 -10.59 -13.44
CA PHE A 146 -20.18 -9.50 -12.83
C PHE A 146 -19.48 -8.92 -11.59
N ILE A 147 -19.02 -9.78 -10.69
CA ILE A 147 -18.24 -9.40 -9.52
C ILE A 147 -16.98 -8.61 -9.93
N PHE A 148 -16.25 -9.08 -10.93
CA PHE A 148 -15.07 -8.38 -11.41
C PHE A 148 -15.39 -7.01 -12.01
N VAL A 149 -16.49 -6.87 -12.75
CA VAL A 149 -16.95 -5.56 -13.26
C VAL A 149 -17.27 -4.61 -12.11
N VAL A 150 -17.97 -5.08 -11.07
CA VAL A 150 -18.24 -4.27 -9.86
C VAL A 150 -16.93 -3.83 -9.20
N LEU A 151 -15.94 -4.71 -9.10
CA LEU A 151 -14.61 -4.36 -8.58
C LEU A 151 -13.96 -3.23 -9.39
N ILE A 152 -14.00 -3.30 -10.73
CA ILE A 152 -13.45 -2.24 -11.59
C ILE A 152 -14.18 -0.91 -11.38
N VAL A 153 -15.52 -0.93 -11.23
CA VAL A 153 -16.30 0.28 -10.93
C VAL A 153 -15.91 0.87 -9.57
N LEU A 154 -15.74 0.03 -8.54
CA LEU A 154 -15.26 0.48 -7.24
C LEU A 154 -13.86 1.10 -7.33
N LEU A 155 -12.93 0.49 -8.06
CA LEU A 155 -11.59 1.05 -8.26
C LEU A 155 -11.62 2.37 -9.05
N ALA A 156 -12.49 2.48 -10.07
CA ALA A 156 -12.69 3.71 -10.82
C ALA A 156 -13.21 4.85 -9.94
N SER A 157 -14.05 4.54 -8.94
CA SER A 157 -14.53 5.57 -7.99
C SER A 157 -13.39 6.16 -7.14
N LEU A 158 -12.37 5.36 -6.76
CA LEU A 158 -11.20 5.88 -6.05
C LEU A 158 -10.41 6.86 -6.94
N LEU A 159 -10.28 6.53 -8.22
CA LEU A 159 -9.67 7.44 -9.19
C LEU A 159 -10.49 8.72 -9.35
N CYS A 160 -11.82 8.60 -9.39
CA CYS A 160 -12.73 9.75 -9.50
C CYS A 160 -12.57 10.71 -8.31
N ILE A 161 -12.47 10.18 -7.08
CA ILE A 161 -12.20 11.00 -5.88
C ILE A 161 -10.85 11.72 -6.01
N ALA A 162 -9.82 11.04 -6.50
CA ALA A 162 -8.50 11.64 -6.70
C ALA A 162 -8.50 12.72 -7.79
N PHE A 163 -9.23 12.52 -8.89
CA PHE A 163 -9.37 13.51 -9.95
C PHE A 163 -10.19 14.73 -9.49
N GLU A 164 -11.28 14.52 -8.75
CA GLU A 164 -12.06 15.63 -8.19
C GLU A 164 -11.23 16.47 -7.23
N ALA A 165 -10.38 15.83 -6.40
CA ALA A 165 -9.44 16.53 -5.54
C ALA A 165 -8.42 17.35 -6.33
N HIS A 166 -7.88 16.78 -7.41
CA HIS A 166 -6.92 17.46 -8.29
C HIS A 166 -7.54 18.64 -9.04
N GLU A 167 -8.74 18.48 -9.60
CA GLU A 167 -9.44 19.53 -10.37
C GLU A 167 -9.76 20.75 -9.51
N LYS A 168 -10.29 20.54 -8.30
CA LYS A 168 -10.59 21.67 -7.39
C LYS A 168 -9.33 22.39 -6.93
N ASN A 169 -8.22 21.68 -6.78
CA ASN A 169 -6.94 22.30 -6.45
C ASN A 169 -6.39 23.11 -7.63
N SER A 170 -6.44 22.55 -8.84
CA SER A 170 -6.00 23.23 -10.06
C SER A 170 -6.83 24.48 -10.35
N GLY A 171 -8.17 24.41 -10.25
CA GLY A 171 -9.06 25.54 -10.51
C GLY A 171 -8.84 26.71 -9.55
N ARG A 172 -8.39 26.45 -8.32
CA ARG A 172 -8.06 27.51 -7.35
C ARG A 172 -6.69 28.14 -7.58
N SER A 173 -5.68 27.35 -7.96
CA SER A 173 -4.38 27.91 -8.36
C SER A 173 -4.53 28.95 -9.47
N PHE A 174 -5.44 28.71 -10.44
CA PHE A 174 -5.72 29.68 -11.51
C PHE A 174 -6.50 30.93 -11.04
N LEU A 175 -7.33 30.84 -10.00
CA LEU A 175 -8.07 31.98 -9.46
C LEU A 175 -7.19 32.85 -8.55
N ASP A 176 -6.24 32.25 -7.85
CA ASP A 176 -5.28 32.95 -6.97
C ASP A 176 -4.17 33.67 -7.78
N GLU A 177 -3.80 33.12 -8.94
CA GLU A 177 -2.83 33.73 -9.86
C GLU A 177 -3.44 34.86 -10.73
N GLY A 178 -4.78 35.01 -10.71
CA GLY A 178 -5.54 35.99 -11.48
C GLY A 178 -5.86 37.32 -10.77
N SER A 179 -5.39 37.53 -9.54
CA SER A 179 -5.64 38.76 -8.77
C SER A 179 -4.39 39.66 -8.71
N PRO A 180 -4.16 40.58 -9.67
CA PRO A 180 -3.13 41.59 -9.54
C PRO A 180 -3.58 42.71 -8.59
N LEU A 181 -2.89 42.84 -7.45
CA LEU A 181 -2.48 44.09 -6.82
C LEU A 181 -3.54 45.22 -6.67
N ILE A 182 -4.52 45.14 -5.77
CA ILE A 182 -5.00 46.32 -5.01
C ILE A 182 -5.64 45.84 -3.69
N VAL A 183 -4.89 45.87 -2.58
CA VAL A 183 -5.29 46.45 -1.28
C VAL A 183 -4.00 46.51 -0.45
N GLU A 184 -3.56 47.71 -0.15
CA GLU A 184 -2.44 48.03 0.74
C GLU A 184 -2.70 47.45 2.14
N PRO A 185 -1.86 46.54 2.69
CA PRO A 185 -2.00 46.08 4.06
C PRO A 185 -1.30 47.07 4.99
N SER A 186 -2.03 47.54 5.99
CA SER A 186 -1.49 48.24 7.17
C SER A 186 -0.42 47.37 7.88
N PRO A 187 0.67 47.95 8.43
CA PRO A 187 1.92 47.21 8.68
C PRO A 187 2.00 46.38 9.96
N GLU A 188 0.91 46.16 10.70
CA GLU A 188 1.03 45.73 12.11
C GLU A 188 0.54 44.30 12.44
N ASP A 189 -0.08 43.55 11.51
CA ASP A 189 -0.73 42.27 11.85
C ASP A 189 -0.28 41.06 10.99
N THR A 190 0.61 41.28 10.02
CA THR A 190 1.09 40.24 9.07
C THR A 190 2.45 39.65 9.45
N THR A 191 3.29 40.40 10.15
CA THR A 191 4.62 39.97 10.58
C THR A 191 4.55 38.86 11.63
N GLU A 192 3.65 38.97 12.63
CA GLU A 192 3.57 37.98 13.72
C GLU A 192 3.09 36.58 13.26
N ARG A 193 2.22 36.51 12.24
CA ARG A 193 1.69 35.23 11.73
C ARG A 193 2.63 34.52 10.76
N GLU A 194 3.36 35.26 9.92
CA GLU A 194 4.39 34.67 9.07
C GLU A 194 5.60 34.19 9.86
N ASP A 195 5.96 34.92 10.92
CA ASP A 195 7.06 34.54 11.81
C ASP A 195 6.68 33.32 12.67
N ALA A 196 5.44 33.25 13.19
CA ALA A 196 4.94 32.07 13.92
C ALA A 196 4.83 30.80 13.06
N TRP A 197 4.49 30.93 11.77
CA TRP A 197 4.40 29.79 10.85
C TRP A 197 5.79 29.30 10.42
N LYS A 198 6.71 30.22 10.14
CA LYS A 198 8.13 29.90 9.90
C LYS A 198 8.78 29.27 11.13
N ASP A 199 8.44 29.71 12.34
CA ASP A 199 8.95 29.13 13.58
C ASP A 199 8.34 27.76 13.88
N SER A 200 7.09 27.50 13.54
CA SER A 200 6.48 26.17 13.67
C SER A 200 7.06 25.17 12.66
N PHE A 201 7.24 25.60 11.40
CA PHE A 201 7.92 24.80 10.37
C PHE A 201 9.39 24.56 10.71
N ASN A 202 10.09 25.58 11.20
CA ASN A 202 11.47 25.45 11.65
C ASN A 202 11.55 24.55 12.88
N ASN A 203 10.62 24.65 13.85
CA ASN A 203 10.56 23.78 15.03
C ASN A 203 10.25 22.33 14.69
N GLN A 204 9.40 22.07 13.71
CA GLN A 204 9.14 20.72 13.20
C GLN A 204 10.33 20.17 12.42
N ARG A 205 11.02 21.03 11.66
CA ARG A 205 12.28 20.71 10.98
C ARG A 205 13.40 20.43 11.98
N THR A 206 13.56 21.21 13.05
CA THR A 206 14.54 20.98 14.12
C THR A 206 14.20 19.76 14.97
N ASN A 207 12.92 19.45 15.22
CA ASN A 207 12.52 18.22 15.91
C ASN A 207 12.78 16.96 15.06
N LEU A 208 12.60 17.02 13.74
CA LEU A 208 13.03 15.95 12.82
C LEU A 208 14.55 15.91 12.62
N GLN A 209 15.24 17.04 12.76
CA GLN A 209 16.71 17.18 12.69
C GLN A 209 17.43 16.94 14.02
N LEU A 210 16.73 16.53 15.08
CA LEU A 210 17.35 16.15 16.37
C LEU A 210 18.03 14.77 16.32
N GLY A 211 18.17 14.18 15.13
CA GLY A 211 19.18 13.16 14.83
C GLY A 211 20.26 13.80 13.98
N GLU A 212 21.53 13.61 14.33
CA GLU A 212 22.67 14.06 13.52
C GLU A 212 22.41 13.74 12.04
N ASN A 213 22.55 14.75 11.17
CA ASN A 213 22.48 14.57 9.72
C ASN A 213 23.73 13.81 9.26
N LEU A 214 23.77 12.50 9.52
CA LEU A 214 24.87 11.62 9.17
C LEU A 214 24.81 11.33 7.66
N ASN A 215 25.95 11.45 7.00
CA ASN A 215 26.10 10.91 5.65
C ASN A 215 25.89 9.38 5.70
N LEU A 216 25.45 8.75 4.62
CA LEU A 216 25.21 7.31 4.50
C LEU A 216 26.39 6.47 5.01
N PHE A 217 27.62 6.87 4.62
CA PHE A 217 28.85 6.23 5.09
C PHE A 217 29.14 6.44 6.58
N GLN A 218 28.70 7.56 7.16
CA GLN A 218 28.81 7.81 8.59
C GLN A 218 27.75 7.00 9.35
N ALA A 219 26.52 6.94 8.85
CA ALA A 219 25.44 6.16 9.43
C ALA A 219 25.81 4.67 9.53
N VAL A 220 26.36 4.07 8.46
CA VAL A 220 26.79 2.65 8.46
C VAL A 220 27.88 2.35 9.50
N LYS A 221 28.66 3.36 9.94
CA LYS A 221 29.66 3.19 11.00
C LYS A 221 29.08 3.24 12.41
N THR A 222 27.83 3.65 12.57
CA THR A 222 27.19 3.76 13.89
C THR A 222 26.58 2.43 14.34
N VAL A 223 26.58 2.19 15.66
CA VAL A 223 25.89 1.03 16.25
C VAL A 223 24.37 1.12 16.04
N ASN A 224 23.81 2.33 16.13
CA ASN A 224 22.37 2.58 15.92
C ASN A 224 21.90 2.10 14.55
N PHE A 225 22.69 2.31 13.49
CA PHE A 225 22.39 1.80 12.17
C PHE A 225 22.30 0.28 12.15
N TRP A 226 23.28 -0.43 12.72
CA TRP A 226 23.28 -1.90 12.71
C TRP A 226 22.17 -2.49 13.56
N VAL A 227 21.84 -1.87 14.70
CA VAL A 227 20.69 -2.27 15.53
C VAL A 227 19.39 -2.12 14.74
N LEU A 228 19.17 -0.98 14.08
CA LEU A 228 18.00 -0.76 13.24
C LEU A 228 17.98 -1.69 12.02
N PHE A 229 19.12 -1.87 11.36
CA PHE A 229 19.25 -2.73 10.19
C PHE A 229 18.91 -4.18 10.52
N VAL A 230 19.51 -4.75 11.58
CA VAL A 230 19.24 -6.12 12.01
C VAL A 230 17.79 -6.25 12.48
N SER A 231 17.27 -5.28 13.24
CA SER A 231 15.87 -5.29 13.68
C SER A 231 14.89 -5.29 12.51
N VAL A 232 15.09 -4.41 11.53
CA VAL A 232 14.25 -4.33 10.32
C VAL A 232 14.44 -5.55 9.42
N ALA A 233 15.67 -6.00 9.22
CA ALA A 233 15.97 -7.18 8.40
C ALA A 233 15.34 -8.45 8.98
N CYS A 234 15.44 -8.67 10.30
CA CYS A 234 14.81 -9.81 10.95
C CYS A 234 13.28 -9.65 11.02
N GLY A 235 12.78 -8.48 11.43
CA GLY A 235 11.34 -8.24 11.61
C GLY A 235 10.57 -8.19 10.29
N MET A 236 10.99 -7.33 9.36
CA MET A 236 10.34 -7.20 8.05
C MET A 236 10.70 -8.37 7.13
N GLY A 237 11.95 -8.84 7.14
CA GLY A 237 12.40 -9.92 6.26
C GLY A 237 11.70 -11.25 6.55
N SER A 238 11.49 -11.62 7.81
CA SER A 238 10.70 -12.81 8.17
C SER A 238 9.25 -12.69 7.70
N GLY A 239 8.62 -11.53 7.88
CA GLY A 239 7.26 -11.27 7.39
C GLY A 239 7.15 -11.38 5.87
N LEU A 240 8.09 -10.79 5.13
CA LEU A 240 8.15 -10.90 3.67
C LEU A 240 8.40 -12.34 3.20
N ALA A 241 9.26 -13.08 3.89
CA ALA A 241 9.51 -14.49 3.60
C ALA A 241 8.24 -15.33 3.77
N THR A 242 7.46 -15.11 4.84
CA THR A 242 6.17 -15.80 5.01
C THR A 242 5.20 -15.47 3.88
N VAL A 243 5.06 -14.19 3.51
CA VAL A 243 4.13 -13.77 2.44
C VAL A 243 4.52 -14.36 1.08
N ASN A 244 5.80 -14.27 0.72
CA ASN A 244 6.29 -14.75 -0.56
C ASN A 244 6.21 -16.27 -0.71
N ASN A 245 6.20 -17.00 0.40
CA ASN A 245 6.12 -18.46 0.41
C ASN A 245 4.74 -18.97 0.85
N LEU A 246 3.75 -18.11 1.10
CA LEU A 246 2.45 -18.53 1.62
C LEU A 246 1.73 -19.50 0.66
N GLY A 247 1.94 -19.33 -0.65
CA GLY A 247 1.46 -20.27 -1.65
C GLY A 247 2.05 -21.67 -1.49
N GLN A 248 3.38 -21.74 -1.37
CA GLN A 248 4.11 -23.01 -1.20
C GLN A 248 3.82 -23.67 0.15
N ILE A 249 3.66 -22.87 1.22
CA ILE A 249 3.22 -23.36 2.53
C ILE A 249 1.85 -24.01 2.39
N GLY A 250 0.91 -23.37 1.69
CA GLY A 250 -0.42 -23.91 1.43
C GLY A 250 -0.39 -25.24 0.69
N GLU A 251 0.38 -25.32 -0.40
CA GLU A 251 0.57 -26.54 -1.18
C GLU A 251 1.19 -27.67 -0.35
N SER A 252 2.19 -27.38 0.50
CA SER A 252 2.83 -28.37 1.36
C SER A 252 1.89 -28.97 2.43
N LEU A 253 0.86 -28.22 2.82
CA LEU A 253 -0.19 -28.66 3.74
C LEU A 253 -1.34 -29.41 3.02
N GLY A 254 -1.24 -29.55 1.69
CA GLY A 254 -2.22 -30.25 0.87
C GLY A 254 -3.47 -29.44 0.55
N TYR A 255 -3.40 -28.09 0.58
CA TYR A 255 -4.45 -27.22 0.05
C TYR A 255 -4.45 -27.22 -1.48
N THR A 256 -5.63 -27.10 -2.08
CA THR A 256 -5.78 -26.93 -3.52
C THR A 256 -5.24 -25.57 -3.97
N SER A 257 -4.93 -25.42 -5.26
CA SER A 257 -4.51 -24.12 -5.83
C SER A 257 -5.58 -23.04 -5.66
N HIS A 258 -6.86 -23.43 -5.60
CA HIS A 258 -7.97 -22.52 -5.34
C HIS A 258 -7.96 -22.01 -3.88
N GLU A 259 -7.88 -22.90 -2.90
CA GLU A 259 -7.82 -22.54 -1.48
C GLU A 259 -6.56 -21.71 -1.17
N THR A 260 -5.43 -22.11 -1.74
CA THR A 260 -4.14 -21.42 -1.58
C THR A 260 -4.21 -19.99 -2.13
N GLY A 261 -4.80 -19.79 -3.32
CA GLY A 261 -4.99 -18.44 -3.86
C GLY A 261 -5.94 -17.59 -2.99
N SER A 262 -6.98 -18.19 -2.42
CA SER A 262 -7.93 -17.50 -1.53
C SER A 262 -7.23 -17.08 -0.21
N LEU A 263 -6.40 -17.96 0.36
CA LEU A 263 -5.56 -17.68 1.53
C LEU A 263 -4.61 -16.51 1.29
N VAL A 264 -3.90 -16.51 0.17
CA VAL A 264 -2.96 -15.43 -0.20
C VAL A 264 -3.68 -14.10 -0.39
N SER A 265 -4.85 -14.11 -1.04
CA SER A 265 -5.68 -12.90 -1.20
C SER A 265 -6.17 -12.37 0.14
N LEU A 266 -6.68 -13.24 1.02
CA LEU A 266 -7.17 -12.83 2.34
C LEU A 266 -6.02 -12.29 3.19
N TRP A 267 -4.88 -12.97 3.24
CA TRP A 267 -3.69 -12.45 3.93
C TRP A 267 -3.35 -11.03 3.46
N SER A 268 -3.43 -10.79 2.15
CA SER A 268 -3.11 -9.49 1.56
C SER A 268 -4.10 -8.38 1.97
N ILE A 269 -5.40 -8.70 2.11
CA ILE A 269 -6.41 -7.77 2.59
C ILE A 269 -6.23 -7.47 4.10
N TRP A 270 -5.92 -8.48 4.90
CA TRP A 270 -5.63 -8.29 6.32
C TRP A 270 -4.35 -7.46 6.52
N ASN A 271 -3.37 -7.58 5.64
CA ASN A 271 -2.19 -6.72 5.62
C ASN A 271 -2.56 -5.27 5.28
N PHE A 272 -3.48 -5.04 4.34
CA PHE A 272 -4.05 -3.71 4.09
C PHE A 272 -4.74 -3.15 5.33
N LEU A 273 -5.66 -3.90 5.97
CA LEU A 273 -6.40 -3.44 7.15
C LEU A 273 -5.47 -3.13 8.32
N GLY A 274 -4.43 -3.95 8.54
CA GLY A 274 -3.43 -3.72 9.57
C GLY A 274 -2.61 -2.46 9.34
N ARG A 275 -2.19 -2.21 8.10
CA ARG A 275 -1.46 -0.99 7.72
C ARG A 275 -2.37 0.23 7.84
N PHE A 276 -3.53 0.22 7.18
CA PHE A 276 -4.51 1.30 7.22
C PHE A 276 -4.90 1.67 8.66
N GLY A 277 -5.26 0.65 9.46
CA GLY A 277 -5.63 0.84 10.85
C GLY A 277 -4.48 1.41 11.67
N ALA A 278 -3.26 0.91 11.48
CA ALA A 278 -2.09 1.44 12.17
C ALA A 278 -1.85 2.92 11.84
N GLY A 279 -1.92 3.31 10.57
CA GLY A 279 -1.74 4.69 10.15
C GLY A 279 -2.81 5.62 10.71
N TYR A 280 -4.08 5.28 10.49
CA TYR A 280 -5.21 6.09 10.93
C TYR A 280 -5.29 6.23 12.46
N VAL A 281 -5.15 5.11 13.17
CA VAL A 281 -5.19 5.08 14.63
C VAL A 281 -3.97 5.78 15.22
N SER A 282 -2.77 5.57 14.64
CA SER A 282 -1.56 6.24 15.13
C SER A 282 -1.61 7.75 14.97
N ASP A 283 -2.15 8.27 13.85
CA ASP A 283 -2.37 9.70 13.67
C ASP A 283 -3.40 10.25 14.65
N TYR A 284 -4.51 9.52 14.86
CA TYR A 284 -5.52 9.92 15.85
C TYR A 284 -4.94 10.05 17.27
N TYR A 285 -4.17 9.04 17.72
CA TYR A 285 -3.55 9.07 19.05
C TYR A 285 -2.39 10.05 19.16
N LEU A 286 -1.67 10.31 18.08
CA LEU A 286 -0.63 11.33 18.05
C LEU A 286 -1.25 12.72 18.28
N HIS A 287 -2.30 13.06 17.54
CA HIS A 287 -2.98 14.36 17.63
C HIS A 287 -3.76 14.56 18.93
N THR A 288 -4.34 13.49 19.49
CA THR A 288 -5.18 13.61 20.71
C THR A 288 -4.41 13.38 22.02
N ARG A 289 -3.36 12.53 22.01
CA ARG A 289 -2.67 12.08 23.24
C ARG A 289 -1.15 12.20 23.18
N GLY A 290 -0.55 12.60 22.05
CA GLY A 290 0.90 12.70 21.89
C GLY A 290 1.63 11.35 21.95
N TRP A 291 0.94 10.24 21.72
CA TRP A 291 1.55 8.91 21.80
C TRP A 291 2.49 8.64 20.63
N ALA A 292 3.60 7.95 20.90
CA ALA A 292 4.56 7.55 19.88
C ALA A 292 3.91 6.58 18.87
N ARG A 293 3.95 6.94 17.58
CA ARG A 293 3.43 6.12 16.46
C ARG A 293 3.90 4.65 16.48
N PRO A 294 5.18 4.32 16.76
CA PRO A 294 5.64 2.92 16.72
C PRO A 294 4.86 1.99 17.67
N CYS A 295 4.48 2.46 18.85
CA CYS A 295 3.75 1.65 19.83
C CYS A 295 2.34 1.30 19.35
N THR A 296 1.63 2.28 18.81
CA THR A 296 0.27 2.07 18.28
C THR A 296 0.31 1.21 17.01
N THR A 297 1.30 1.42 16.14
CA THR A 297 1.52 0.59 14.95
C THR A 297 1.77 -0.88 15.30
N VAL A 298 2.66 -1.17 16.25
CA VAL A 298 2.97 -2.56 16.66
C VAL A 298 1.74 -3.23 17.26
N TYR A 299 1.00 -2.54 18.13
CA TYR A 299 -0.20 -3.07 18.74
C TYR A 299 -1.27 -3.43 17.70
N ILE A 300 -1.62 -2.49 16.81
CA ILE A 300 -2.66 -2.71 15.80
C ILE A 300 -2.26 -3.82 14.83
N THR A 301 -1.04 -3.79 14.30
CA THR A 301 -0.60 -4.81 13.34
C THR A 301 -0.51 -6.21 13.95
N THR A 302 -0.12 -6.33 15.23
CA THR A 302 -0.10 -7.61 15.94
C THR A 302 -1.52 -8.12 16.19
N TRP A 303 -2.43 -7.23 16.62
CA TRP A 303 -3.82 -7.59 16.86
C TRP A 303 -4.53 -8.07 15.59
N VAL A 304 -4.35 -7.37 14.47
CA VAL A 304 -4.92 -7.76 13.18
C VAL A 304 -4.42 -9.14 12.72
N LYS A 305 -3.13 -9.42 12.88
CA LYS A 305 -2.56 -10.75 12.56
C LYS A 305 -3.12 -11.85 13.48
N TYR A 306 -3.26 -11.55 14.77
CA TYR A 306 -3.85 -12.48 15.73
C TYR A 306 -5.29 -12.83 15.34
N VAL A 307 -6.10 -11.82 15.01
CA VAL A 307 -7.48 -12.02 14.55
C VAL A 307 -7.51 -12.82 13.26
N TYR A 308 -6.63 -12.54 12.28
CA TYR A 308 -6.52 -13.34 11.06
C TYR A 308 -6.27 -14.81 11.37
N VAL A 309 -5.25 -15.12 12.17
CA VAL A 309 -4.91 -16.51 12.50
C VAL A 309 -6.07 -17.22 13.21
N HIS A 310 -6.80 -16.54 14.10
CA HIS A 310 -7.96 -17.11 14.78
C HIS A 310 -9.18 -17.27 13.87
N ALA A 311 -9.47 -16.30 13.01
CA ALA A 311 -10.58 -16.37 12.06
C ALA A 311 -10.37 -17.49 11.03
N PHE A 312 -9.14 -17.65 10.53
CA PHE A 312 -8.80 -18.65 9.52
C PHE A 312 -8.50 -20.04 10.09
N ARG A 313 -8.22 -20.14 11.39
CA ARG A 313 -8.23 -21.43 12.10
C ARG A 313 -9.57 -22.16 11.92
N GLY A 314 -10.69 -21.43 11.87
CA GLY A 314 -12.01 -22.03 11.65
C GLY A 314 -12.34 -22.37 10.19
N LEU A 315 -11.82 -21.59 9.23
CA LEU A 315 -12.16 -21.71 7.81
C LEU A 315 -11.29 -22.72 7.03
N VAL A 316 -10.07 -23.00 7.51
CA VAL A 316 -9.03 -23.67 6.71
C VAL A 316 -8.36 -24.84 7.45
N LEU A 317 -8.39 -24.87 8.79
CA LEU A 317 -7.79 -25.95 9.59
C LEU A 317 -8.80 -27.01 10.08
N TYR A 318 -10.10 -26.87 9.81
CA TYR A 318 -11.05 -27.95 10.05
C TYR A 318 -11.12 -28.89 8.83
N ARG A 319 -10.03 -29.61 8.57
CA ARG A 319 -10.17 -30.91 7.89
C ARG A 319 -10.64 -31.86 9.00
N PRO A 320 -11.88 -32.39 8.97
CA PRO A 320 -12.18 -33.52 9.83
C PRO A 320 -11.13 -34.58 9.48
N SER A 321 -10.37 -35.02 10.48
CA SER A 321 -9.39 -36.09 10.38
C SER A 321 -9.97 -37.22 9.51
N GLU A 322 -9.61 -37.26 8.23
CA GLU A 322 -9.84 -38.46 7.44
C GLU A 322 -8.96 -39.51 8.07
N LYS A 323 -9.67 -40.48 8.65
CA LYS A 323 -9.11 -41.68 9.24
C LYS A 323 -8.07 -42.23 8.28
N VAL A 324 -6.83 -42.33 8.75
CA VAL A 324 -5.87 -43.29 8.22
C VAL A 324 -6.54 -44.66 8.34
N LYS A 325 -7.15 -45.11 7.26
CA LYS A 325 -7.57 -46.48 7.02
C LYS A 325 -6.85 -46.91 5.75
N GLY A 326 -5.96 -47.88 5.90
CA GLY A 326 -5.13 -48.45 4.84
C GLY A 326 -3.70 -48.52 5.29
#